data_AF-A0A3R9BPG3-F1
#
_entry.id   AF-A0A3R9BPG3-F1
#
_cell.length_a   1.000
_cell.length_b   1.000
_cell.length_c   1.000
_cell.angle_alpha   90.00
_cell.angle_beta   90.00
_cell.angle_gamma   90.00
#
_symmetry.space_group_name_H-M   'P 1'
#
loop_
_entity.id
_entity.type
_entity.pdbx_description
1 polymer ?
#
loop_
_entity_poly.entity_id
_entity_poly.type
_entity_poly.pdbx_seq_one_letter_code
_entity_poly.pdbx_strand_id
1 'polypeptide(L)'
;MRQWRAGDNAAVKHVRDLLVSKSAEAWRIYNVLAFMVEALPEDKSGELPVHCTLVDLREELEKLASGLMEISDNGTLATTR
;
A
#
# COMPACT_ATOMS: atom_id res chain seq x y z
N MET A 1 -13.24 28.01 -18.58
CA MET A 1 -13.35 26.54 -18.64
C MET A 1 -12.08 25.98 -19.27
N ARG A 2 -11.23 25.28 -18.51
CA ARG A 2 -10.11 24.51 -19.09
C ARG A 2 -10.69 23.18 -19.56
N GLN A 3 -10.77 23.00 -20.87
CA GLN A 3 -11.21 21.76 -21.49
C GLN A 3 -10.03 20.78 -21.41
N TRP A 4 -10.08 19.84 -20.46
CA TRP A 4 -9.12 18.74 -20.35
C TRP A 4 -9.32 17.78 -21.53
N ARG A 5 -8.23 17.35 -22.17
CA ARG A 5 -8.28 16.55 -23.41
C ARG A 5 -8.55 15.09 -23.06
N ALA A 6 -9.14 14.32 -23.98
CA ALA A 6 -9.39 12.88 -23.80
C ALA A 6 -8.12 12.07 -23.42
N GLY A 7 -6.93 12.54 -23.78
CA GLY A 7 -5.65 11.94 -23.38
C GLY A 7 -5.33 12.08 -21.89
N ASP A 8 -5.82 13.14 -21.23
CA ASP A 8 -5.64 13.36 -19.79
C ASP A 8 -6.44 12.32 -18.99
N ASN A 9 -7.62 11.93 -19.49
CA ASN A 9 -8.45 10.89 -18.86
C ASN A 9 -7.83 9.50 -18.97
N ALA A 10 -7.15 9.19 -20.08
CA ALA A 10 -6.47 7.90 -20.26
C ALA A 10 -5.25 7.77 -19.35
N ALA A 11 -4.46 8.84 -19.20
CA ALA A 11 -3.33 8.89 -18.29
C ALA A 11 -3.78 8.78 -16.82
N VAL A 12 -4.82 9.52 -16.41
CA VAL A 12 -5.39 9.43 -15.06
C VAL A 12 -5.91 8.03 -14.76
N LYS A 13 -6.61 7.40 -15.71
CA LYS A 13 -7.08 6.01 -15.56
C LYS A 13 -5.90 5.05 -15.38
N HIS A 14 -4.85 5.17 -16.19
CA HIS A 14 -3.68 4.31 -16.08
C HIS A 14 -2.98 4.44 -14.72
N VAL A 15 -2.81 5.67 -14.23
CA VAL A 15 -2.23 5.91 -12.89
C VAL A 15 -3.11 5.31 -11.80
N ARG A 16 -4.44 5.42 -11.91
CA ARG A 16 -5.37 4.78 -10.96
C ARG A 16 -5.22 3.26 -10.95
N ASP A 17 -5.23 2.64 -12.14
CA ASP A 17 -5.09 1.18 -12.27
C ASP A 17 -3.73 0.71 -11.69
N LEU A 18 -2.67 1.49 -11.90
CA LEU A 18 -1.36 1.23 -11.30
C LEU A 18 -1.39 1.33 -9.77
N LEU A 19 -1.99 2.37 -9.20
CA LEU A 19 -2.11 2.55 -7.74
C LEU A 19 -2.89 1.40 -7.09
N VAL A 20 -4.00 0.98 -7.70
CA VAL A 20 -4.78 -0.18 -7.23
C VAL A 20 -3.94 -1.45 -7.26
N SER A 21 -3.21 -1.69 -8.36
CA SER A 21 -2.31 -2.85 -8.47
C SER A 21 -1.22 -2.84 -7.40
N LYS A 22 -0.59 -1.67 -7.16
CA LYS A 22 0.48 -1.54 -6.16
C LYS A 22 -0.02 -1.64 -4.73
N SER A 23 -1.21 -1.13 -4.43
CA SER A 23 -1.84 -1.38 -3.13
C SER A 23 -2.11 -2.87 -2.91
N ALA A 24 -2.63 -3.57 -3.93
CA ALA A 24 -2.89 -5.01 -3.83
C ALA A 24 -1.61 -5.83 -3.64
N GLU A 25 -0.51 -5.44 -4.29
CA GLU A 25 0.83 -6.03 -4.06
C GLU A 25 1.29 -5.79 -2.61
N ALA A 26 1.17 -4.56 -2.10
CA ALA A 26 1.55 -4.22 -0.73
C ALA A 26 0.74 -5.01 0.32
N TRP A 27 -0.59 -5.12 0.13
CA TRP A 27 -1.45 -5.93 1.00
C TRP A 27 -1.08 -7.41 1.00
N ARG A 28 -0.63 -7.96 -0.12
CA ARG A 28 -0.17 -9.35 -0.19
C ARG A 28 1.09 -9.54 0.67
N ILE A 29 2.04 -8.62 0.59
CA ILE A 29 3.27 -8.67 1.41
C ILE A 29 2.92 -8.50 2.88
N TYR A 30 2.04 -7.54 3.22
CA TYR A 30 1.51 -7.36 4.58
C TYR A 30 0.97 -8.68 5.15
N ASN A 31 0.13 -9.39 4.39
CA ASN A 31 -0.46 -10.65 4.85
C ASN A 31 0.59 -11.74 5.13
N VAL A 32 1.65 -11.81 4.32
CA VAL A 32 2.76 -12.74 4.55
C VAL A 32 3.53 -12.36 5.81
N LEU A 33 3.82 -11.07 6.00
CA LEU A 33 4.50 -10.57 7.20
C LEU A 33 3.64 -10.80 8.45
N ALA A 34 2.33 -10.55 8.38
CA ALA A 34 1.38 -10.84 9.46
C ALA A 34 1.41 -12.32 9.83
N PHE A 35 1.38 -13.22 8.85
CA PHE A 35 1.54 -14.66 9.11
C PHE A 35 2.88 -14.98 9.78
N MET A 36 4.00 -14.40 9.32
CA MET A 36 5.32 -14.66 9.89
C MET A 36 5.44 -14.17 11.34
N VAL A 37 4.90 -12.99 11.64
CA VAL A 37 4.85 -12.44 13.01
C VAL A 37 4.11 -13.40 13.93
N GLU A 38 2.92 -13.86 13.55
CA GLU A 38 2.13 -14.79 14.37
C GLU A 38 2.76 -16.18 14.50
N ALA A 39 3.60 -16.59 13.54
CA ALA A 39 4.21 -17.91 13.53
C ALA A 39 5.53 -18.00 14.32
N LEU A 40 6.19 -16.86 14.58
CA LEU A 40 7.50 -16.82 15.24
C LEU A 40 7.36 -16.46 16.72
N PRO A 41 8.22 -17.01 17.59
CA PRO A 41 8.27 -16.57 18.98
C PRO A 41 8.82 -15.14 19.07
N GLU A 42 8.54 -14.47 20.19
CA GLU A 42 9.16 -13.18 20.51
C GLU A 42 10.69 -13.27 20.55
N ASP A 43 11.33 -12.13 20.25
CA ASP A 43 12.78 -12.03 20.23
C ASP A 43 13.39 -12.22 21.62
N LYS A 44 14.55 -12.87 21.65
CA LYS A 44 15.31 -13.12 22.88
C LYS A 44 16.52 -12.23 22.98
N SER A 45 16.89 -11.91 24.23
CA SER A 45 18.12 -11.16 24.51
C SER A 45 19.35 -11.88 23.97
N GLY A 46 20.15 -11.16 23.17
CA GLY A 46 21.39 -11.67 22.57
C GLY A 46 21.20 -12.43 21.26
N GLU A 47 19.96 -12.60 20.78
CA GLU A 47 19.65 -13.13 19.45
C GLU A 47 19.32 -12.00 18.47
N LEU A 48 19.16 -12.33 17.18
CA LEU A 48 18.75 -11.35 16.19
C LEU A 48 17.29 -10.94 16.41
N PRO A 49 16.95 -9.65 16.28
CA PRO A 49 15.61 -9.12 16.54
C PRO A 49 14.67 -9.36 15.35
N VAL A 50 14.40 -10.62 15.03
CA VAL A 50 13.64 -11.00 13.83
C VAL A 50 12.16 -10.68 13.99
N HIS A 51 11.55 -11.03 15.11
CA HIS A 51 10.12 -10.84 15.33
C HIS A 51 9.74 -9.36 15.33
N CYS A 52 10.44 -8.51 16.09
CA CYS A 52 10.15 -7.08 16.12
C CYS A 52 10.43 -6.40 14.77
N THR A 53 11.47 -6.81 14.05
CA THR A 53 11.73 -6.31 12.69
C THR A 53 10.58 -6.65 11.74
N LEU A 54 10.03 -7.86 11.83
CA LEU A 54 8.87 -8.26 11.01
C LEU A 54 7.60 -7.50 11.39
N VAL A 55 7.40 -7.19 12.68
CA VAL A 55 6.31 -6.32 13.14
C VAL A 55 6.44 -4.92 12.52
N ASP A 56 7.62 -4.32 12.59
CA ASP A 56 7.86 -2.98 12.03
C ASP A 56 7.59 -2.96 10.52
N LEU A 57 8.14 -3.93 9.78
CA LEU A 57 7.92 -4.06 8.33
C LEU A 57 6.44 -4.27 7.99
N ARG A 58 5.72 -5.07 8.79
CA ARG A 58 4.28 -5.27 8.61
C ARG A 58 3.54 -3.94 8.73
N GLU A 59 3.81 -3.15 9.76
CA GLU A 59 3.16 -1.86 9.97
C GLU A 59 3.50 -0.84 8.87
N GLU A 60 4.74 -0.82 8.39
CA GLU A 60 5.14 0.02 7.26
C GLU A 60 4.38 -0.34 5.98
N LEU A 61 4.22 -1.65 5.71
CA LEU A 61 3.48 -2.13 4.54
C LEU A 61 1.98 -1.83 4.64
N GLU A 62 1.39 -1.87 5.83
CA GLU A 62 -0.01 -1.47 6.05
C GLU A 62 -0.23 0.00 5.70
N LYS A 63 0.65 0.87 6.19
CA LYS A 63 0.62 2.31 5.91
C LYS A 63 0.79 2.58 4.42
N LEU A 64 1.72 1.87 3.76
CA LEU A 64 1.92 1.99 2.32
C LEU A 64 0.68 1.54 1.54
N ALA A 65 0.12 0.37 1.87
CA ALA A 65 -1.02 -0.20 1.15
C ALA A 65 -2.25 0.70 1.26
N SER A 66 -2.52 1.21 2.47
CA SER A 66 -3.61 2.14 2.77
C SER A 66 -3.40 3.50 2.09
N GLY A 67 -2.19 4.07 2.18
CA GLY A 67 -1.88 5.35 1.53
C GLY A 67 -2.01 5.30 0.01
N LEU A 68 -1.65 4.18 -0.63
CA LEU A 68 -1.86 3.99 -2.07
C LEU A 68 -3.35 3.94 -2.45
N MET A 69 -4.19 3.32 -1.62
CA MET A 69 -5.65 3.34 -1.82
C MET A 69 -6.22 4.73 -1.64
N GLU A 70 -5.81 5.45 -0.60
CA GLU A 70 -6.27 6.82 -0.35
C GLU A 70 -5.94 7.76 -1.52
N ILE A 71 -4.75 7.63 -2.12
CA ILE A 71 -4.39 8.42 -3.31
C ILE A 71 -5.31 8.09 -4.49
N SER A 72 -5.61 6.80 -4.71
CA SER A 72 -6.56 6.36 -5.73
C SER A 72 -7.96 6.94 -5.49
N ASP A 73 -8.45 6.91 -4.25
CA ASP A 73 -9.81 7.31 -3.90
C ASP A 73 -9.96 8.84 -3.91
N ASN A 74 -8.98 9.59 -3.38
CA ASN A 74 -8.99 11.05 -3.40
C ASN A 74 -8.82 11.63 -4.81
N GLY A 75 -8.09 10.93 -5.70
CA GLY A 75 -8.05 11.27 -7.14
C GLY A 75 -9.43 11.19 -7.81
N THR A 76 -10.35 10.42 -7.24
CA THR A 76 -11.74 10.28 -7.73
C THR A 76 -12.62 11.48 -7.33
N LEU A 77 -12.35 12.14 -6.20
CA LEU A 77 -13.08 13.33 -5.75
C LEU A 77 -12.70 14.59 -6.53
N ALA A 78 -11.45 14.70 -7.00
CA ALA A 78 -10.98 15.85 -7.78
C ALA A 78 -11.52 15.90 -9.22
N THR A 79 -11.98 14.77 -9.75
CA THR A 79 -12.50 14.64 -11.13
C THR A 79 -14.02 14.79 -11.24
N THR A 80 -14.73 14.93 -10.11
CA THR A 80 -16.20 15.00 -10.06
C THR A 80 -16.73 16.40 -9.70
N ARG A 81 -15.90 17.45 -9.75
CA ARG A 81 -16.28 18.85 -9.51
C ARG A 81 -15.98 19.76 -10.69
#